data_AF-A0A0R3RXQ7-F1
#
_entry.id   AF-A0A0R3RXQ7-F1
#
_cell.length_a   1.000
_cell.length_b   1.000
_cell.length_c   1.000
_cell.angle_alpha   90.00
_cell.angle_beta   90.00
_cell.angle_gamma   90.00
#
_symmetry.space_group_name_H-M   'P 1'
#
loop_
_entity.id
_entity.type
_entity.pdbx_description
1 polymer ?
#
loop_
_entity_poly.entity_id
_entity_poly.type
_entity_poly.pdbx_seq_one_letter_code
_entity_poly.pdbx_strand_id
1 'polypeptide(L)'
;MKITTNGVITVGVWRKGRMTSGCLVKNLKAVTNLAPHPIITWDRAERIQRNKEIWDNKNSIVHRLPDHYKKRYWEFVLSEAEPVHYRKPTSRYEWDAKRRTMVETEDYPIIGFHPPEADNGLWGGETVIKGYIQSRPYTKKKILPRHWVPHFFFPHLKNVVTYSEVLNKHMKITMTERTCRLVDQHFGLDLYLLETPEIDIASKLGNKLKREILLLLAKGTYYSNDPERHNYIKRKYAKFVIPLEEAEWIGLDLNEACRKQQEIEESIKPIPEKYKFELDLVKRLASGEENPDHDKIIKELESESVVGQKARKLMQGTTQRYVLEDKSETVTGIGADENAVIQKIGSGDMGVNQALDGADVTHTKKCLSKKQMRKLRKEQQKLFRRKDRRARERMRRKLKRAAQRETGFVKPKRANISRMEDSKCKQRVAIDMQFESLMRPKDVRHLFVQLAHAYAVNRRAENPLQFSVVGFSGPQNKLFFDNPNNHHWDVIFEEQPLDAVFEKNEIVYLTADSENSLQTLDSSKVYVIGGLLDHNSLKGHCLKLAIEKGYAHARLPIAEYIVLQTRKVLTVNQVFEILLRYTENQSWKKSFLDVIPRRKGIVDSSECSKNIENNDNIEEQKNIRN
;
A
#
# COMPACT_ATOMS: atom_id res chain seq x y z
N MET A 1 52.27 1.03 -44.20
CA MET A 1 53.10 1.79 -43.25
C MET A 1 52.28 2.90 -42.60
N LYS A 2 52.81 3.56 -41.57
CA LYS A 2 52.13 4.53 -40.69
C LYS A 2 52.22 5.97 -41.23
N ILE A 3 51.41 6.87 -40.65
CA ILE A 3 51.67 8.33 -40.45
C ILE A 3 51.29 9.35 -41.55
N THR A 4 50.31 10.22 -41.20
CA THR A 4 49.98 11.60 -41.67
C THR A 4 49.60 11.81 -43.17
N THR A 5 48.98 12.92 -43.64
CA THR A 5 48.90 14.32 -43.15
C THR A 5 47.70 15.10 -43.75
N ASN A 6 47.08 16.00 -42.95
CA ASN A 6 46.45 17.31 -43.27
C ASN A 6 45.43 17.56 -44.42
N GLY A 7 44.47 18.47 -44.12
CA GLY A 7 43.45 19.07 -45.00
C GLY A 7 42.44 19.95 -44.22
N VAL A 8 42.83 21.05 -43.54
CA VAL A 8 42.75 22.48 -43.96
C VAL A 8 41.37 22.88 -44.59
N ILE A 9 40.57 23.89 -44.15
CA ILE A 9 40.76 25.38 -44.21
C ILE A 9 39.68 26.16 -43.39
N THR A 10 40.11 27.17 -42.59
CA THR A 10 39.51 28.48 -42.10
C THR A 10 38.00 28.63 -41.70
N VAL A 11 37.46 29.66 -40.99
CA VAL A 11 37.68 31.14 -40.95
C VAL A 11 37.41 31.81 -39.57
N GLY A 12 38.33 32.68 -39.14
CA GLY A 12 38.11 34.05 -38.61
C GLY A 12 37.26 34.34 -37.34
N VAL A 13 37.89 34.98 -36.34
CA VAL A 13 37.80 36.45 -36.05
C VAL A 13 38.38 36.75 -34.65
N TRP A 14 39.30 37.71 -34.56
CA TRP A 14 39.79 38.26 -33.29
C TRP A 14 38.87 39.37 -32.76
N ARG A 15 38.48 39.32 -31.47
CA ARG A 15 38.16 40.51 -30.67
C ARG A 15 38.84 40.45 -29.31
N LYS A 16 39.65 41.47 -29.01
CA LYS A 16 40.26 41.72 -27.70
C LYS A 16 39.18 42.01 -26.65
N GLY A 17 39.48 41.70 -25.38
CA GLY A 17 38.95 42.54 -24.28
C GLY A 17 38.10 41.89 -23.19
N ARG A 18 38.59 40.84 -22.52
CA ARG A 18 38.43 40.66 -21.06
C ARG A 18 39.35 39.56 -20.55
N MET A 19 40.17 39.85 -19.54
CA MET A 19 40.94 38.81 -18.84
C MET A 19 39.97 37.89 -18.10
N THR A 20 39.65 36.75 -18.70
CA THR A 20 38.99 35.66 -17.98
C THR A 20 39.99 35.09 -16.97
N SER A 21 39.66 35.15 -15.68
CA SER A 21 40.40 34.44 -14.64
C SER A 21 40.53 32.97 -15.05
N GLY A 22 41.76 32.49 -15.22
CA GLY A 22 42.06 31.16 -15.73
C GLY A 22 41.45 30.08 -14.84
N CYS A 23 40.33 29.51 -15.28
CA CYS A 23 39.69 28.41 -14.57
C CYS A 23 40.46 27.12 -14.87
N LEU A 24 41.45 26.82 -14.02
CA LEU A 24 42.34 25.64 -14.09
C LEU A 24 41.59 24.29 -14.20
N VAL A 25 40.29 24.27 -13.88
CA VAL A 25 39.40 23.10 -14.02
C VAL A 25 39.32 22.59 -15.48
N LYS A 26 39.46 23.46 -16.49
CA LYS A 26 39.34 23.04 -17.90
C LYS A 26 40.49 22.16 -18.43
N ASN A 27 41.60 22.05 -17.69
CA ASN A 27 42.81 21.35 -18.13
C ASN A 27 43.15 20.08 -17.31
N LEU A 28 42.23 19.61 -16.45
CA LEU A 28 42.41 18.34 -15.74
C LEU A 28 42.31 17.18 -16.74
N LYS A 29 43.45 16.56 -17.06
CA LYS A 29 43.51 15.31 -17.84
C LYS A 29 43.11 14.14 -16.95
N ALA A 30 42.29 13.22 -17.48
CA ALA A 30 42.06 11.93 -16.84
C ALA A 30 43.41 11.19 -16.72
N VAL A 31 43.78 10.79 -15.50
CA VAL A 31 45.07 10.14 -15.21
C VAL A 31 45.05 8.66 -15.62
N THR A 32 43.86 8.05 -15.67
CA THR A 32 43.63 6.67 -16.14
C THR A 32 42.30 6.57 -16.87
N ASN A 33 42.21 5.73 -17.90
CA ASN A 33 40.97 5.40 -18.61
C ASN A 33 40.14 4.27 -17.92
N LEU A 34 40.48 3.91 -16.68
CA LEU A 34 39.79 2.87 -15.94
C LEU A 34 38.43 3.37 -15.44
N ALA A 35 37.38 2.58 -15.72
CA ALA A 35 36.04 2.83 -15.23
C ALA A 35 35.99 2.81 -13.68
N PRO A 36 35.10 3.61 -13.06
CA PRO A 36 34.86 3.53 -11.61
C PRO A 36 34.36 2.13 -11.21
N HIS A 37 34.61 1.73 -9.97
CA HIS A 37 34.15 0.43 -9.49
C HIS A 37 32.61 0.37 -9.44
N PRO A 38 31.98 -0.74 -9.88
CA PRO A 38 30.56 -0.95 -9.67
C PRO A 38 30.29 -1.20 -8.19
N ILE A 39 29.52 -0.32 -7.55
CA ILE A 39 29.14 -0.43 -6.15
C ILE A 39 27.74 -1.05 -6.07
N ILE A 40 27.61 -2.15 -5.36
CA ILE A 40 26.30 -2.67 -4.95
C ILE A 40 25.78 -1.74 -3.85
N THR A 41 24.90 -0.82 -4.21
CA THR A 41 24.21 0.02 -3.23
C THR A 41 23.33 -0.84 -2.32
N TRP A 42 23.11 -0.40 -1.08
CA TRP A 42 22.19 -1.08 -0.16
C TRP A 42 20.78 -1.25 -0.76
N ASP A 43 20.32 -0.29 -1.55
CA ASP A 43 19.05 -0.35 -2.29
C ASP A 43 19.05 -1.48 -3.34
N ARG A 44 20.15 -1.63 -4.12
CA ARG A 44 20.31 -2.73 -5.08
C ARG A 44 20.34 -4.09 -4.37
N ALA A 45 21.01 -4.19 -3.22
CA ALA A 45 21.04 -5.40 -2.41
C ALA A 45 19.65 -5.77 -1.85
N GLU A 46 18.93 -4.81 -1.23
CA GLU A 46 17.56 -5.03 -0.76
C GLU A 46 16.60 -5.39 -1.90
N ARG A 47 16.73 -4.74 -3.07
CA ARG A 47 15.93 -5.03 -4.27
C ARG A 47 16.13 -6.46 -4.76
N ILE A 48 17.37 -6.96 -4.76
CA ILE A 48 17.67 -8.35 -5.11
C ILE A 48 17.12 -9.31 -4.05
N GLN A 49 17.32 -9.03 -2.76
CA GLN A 49 16.86 -9.90 -1.67
C GLN A 49 15.34 -10.08 -1.65
N ARG A 50 14.57 -8.97 -1.69
CA ARG A 50 13.10 -9.03 -1.67
C ARG A 50 12.52 -9.79 -2.87
N ASN A 51 13.17 -9.67 -4.03
CA ASN A 51 12.80 -10.47 -5.19
C ASN A 51 13.11 -11.94 -4.94
N LYS A 52 14.31 -12.27 -4.47
CA LYS A 52 14.69 -13.66 -4.19
C LYS A 52 13.69 -14.36 -3.25
N GLU A 53 13.23 -13.69 -2.20
CA GLU A 53 12.19 -14.22 -1.29
C GLU A 53 10.86 -14.58 -2.00
N ILE A 54 10.48 -13.84 -3.05
CA ILE A 54 9.30 -14.12 -3.88
C ILE A 54 9.56 -15.29 -4.86
N TRP A 55 10.76 -15.35 -5.44
CA TRP A 55 11.18 -16.31 -6.47
C TRP A 55 11.80 -17.62 -5.93
N ASP A 56 11.98 -17.76 -4.61
CA ASP A 56 12.39 -19.02 -3.98
C ASP A 56 11.17 -19.95 -3.67
N ASN A 57 9.95 -19.39 -3.62
CA ASN A 57 8.73 -20.15 -3.31
C ASN A 57 8.15 -20.87 -4.53
N LYS A 58 8.58 -22.11 -4.75
CA LYS A 58 8.17 -22.99 -5.87
C LYS A 58 6.65 -23.08 -6.15
N ASN A 59 5.80 -22.90 -5.14
CA ASN A 59 4.34 -22.99 -5.30
C ASN A 59 3.71 -21.68 -5.79
N SER A 60 4.47 -20.59 -5.82
CA SER A 60 4.04 -19.26 -6.27
C SER A 60 3.79 -19.21 -7.78
N ILE A 61 2.78 -18.44 -8.16
CA ILE A 61 2.42 -18.11 -9.55
C ILE A 61 3.63 -17.61 -10.37
N VAL A 62 4.61 -16.94 -9.74
CA VAL A 62 5.81 -16.42 -10.44
C VAL A 62 6.63 -17.52 -11.12
N HIS A 63 6.66 -18.74 -10.59
CA HIS A 63 7.36 -19.86 -11.24
C HIS A 63 6.67 -20.35 -12.50
N ARG A 64 5.36 -20.13 -12.64
CA ARG A 64 4.57 -20.52 -13.81
C ARG A 64 4.57 -19.50 -14.95
N LEU A 65 5.13 -18.31 -14.71
CA LEU A 65 5.32 -17.28 -15.75
C LEU A 65 6.24 -17.78 -16.88
N PRO A 66 6.10 -17.27 -18.12
CA PRO A 66 6.98 -17.65 -19.23
C PRO A 66 8.45 -17.30 -18.99
N ASP A 67 9.36 -18.16 -19.44
CA ASP A 67 10.80 -18.00 -19.14
C ASP A 67 11.44 -16.77 -19.80
N HIS A 68 10.91 -16.30 -20.94
CA HIS A 68 11.35 -15.03 -21.54
C HIS A 68 11.02 -13.83 -20.63
N TYR A 69 9.84 -13.84 -19.98
CA TYR A 69 9.46 -12.81 -19.01
C TYR A 69 10.34 -12.89 -17.76
N LYS A 70 10.61 -14.09 -17.24
CA LYS A 70 11.50 -14.29 -16.08
C LYS A 70 12.90 -13.71 -16.33
N LYS A 71 13.52 -14.04 -17.48
CA LYS A 71 14.86 -13.55 -17.86
C LYS A 71 14.89 -12.02 -17.91
N ARG A 72 13.97 -11.42 -18.67
CA ARG A 72 13.83 -9.96 -18.81
C ARG A 72 13.55 -9.26 -17.48
N TYR A 73 12.73 -9.86 -16.62
CA TYR A 73 12.45 -9.34 -15.28
C TYR A 73 13.72 -9.27 -14.43
N TRP A 74 14.53 -10.32 -14.42
CA TRP A 74 15.81 -10.32 -13.72
C TRP A 74 16.83 -9.36 -14.35
N GLU A 75 16.90 -9.25 -15.67
CA GLU A 75 17.72 -8.24 -16.37
C GLU A 75 17.32 -6.82 -15.95
N PHE A 76 16.02 -6.52 -15.89
CA PHE A 76 15.47 -5.25 -15.41
C PHE A 76 15.75 -4.99 -13.91
N VAL A 77 15.64 -6.03 -13.06
CA VAL A 77 15.96 -5.94 -11.62
C VAL A 77 17.46 -5.79 -11.37
N LEU A 78 18.31 -6.24 -12.29
CA LEU A 78 19.77 -6.13 -12.19
C LEU A 78 20.34 -4.89 -12.89
N SER A 79 19.60 -4.28 -13.82
CA SER A 79 20.05 -3.08 -14.55
C SER A 79 20.00 -1.81 -13.70
N GLU A 80 20.72 -0.79 -14.18
CA GLU A 80 20.82 0.53 -13.59
C GLU A 80 20.29 1.54 -14.61
N ALA A 81 19.40 2.44 -14.17
CA ALA A 81 18.83 3.48 -15.02
C ALA A 81 19.89 4.52 -15.41
N GLU A 82 19.70 5.15 -16.56
CA GLU A 82 20.56 6.23 -17.02
C GLU A 82 20.60 7.42 -16.04
N PRO A 83 21.75 8.10 -15.90
CA PRO A 83 21.91 9.23 -15.00
C PRO A 83 21.17 10.48 -15.51
N VAL A 84 19.95 10.72 -14.99
CA VAL A 84 19.14 11.90 -15.34
C VAL A 84 19.48 13.12 -14.48
N HIS A 85 19.45 12.97 -13.15
CA HIS A 85 19.53 14.09 -12.19
C HIS A 85 20.94 14.45 -11.74
N TYR A 86 21.93 13.70 -12.18
CA TYR A 86 23.33 13.83 -11.81
C TYR A 86 24.23 13.48 -13.01
N ARG A 87 25.53 13.69 -12.88
CA ARG A 87 26.51 13.28 -13.89
C ARG A 87 27.34 12.14 -13.31
N LYS A 88 27.31 10.98 -13.95
CA LYS A 88 28.14 9.82 -13.58
C LYS A 88 29.63 10.20 -13.67
N PRO A 89 30.47 9.83 -12.69
CA PRO A 89 31.91 10.11 -12.77
C PRO A 89 32.55 9.34 -13.93
N THR A 90 33.44 10.01 -14.67
CA THR A 90 34.10 9.44 -15.86
C THR A 90 35.41 8.71 -15.55
N SER A 91 36.08 9.06 -14.45
CA SER A 91 37.33 8.43 -14.02
C SER A 91 37.20 7.84 -12.61
N ARG A 92 37.80 6.65 -12.43
CA ARG A 92 37.88 5.96 -11.13
C ARG A 92 38.54 6.79 -10.01
N TYR A 93 39.40 7.74 -10.35
CA TYR A 93 40.04 8.64 -9.38
C TYR A 93 39.79 10.10 -9.76
N GLU A 94 39.54 10.94 -8.75
CA GLU A 94 39.46 12.39 -8.85
C GLU A 94 40.43 13.04 -7.85
N TRP A 95 40.99 14.20 -8.21
CA TRP A 95 41.88 14.96 -7.33
C TRP A 95 41.07 15.91 -6.43
N ASP A 96 40.97 15.61 -5.12
CA ASP A 96 40.34 16.54 -4.17
C ASP A 96 41.29 17.71 -3.90
N ALA A 97 41.04 18.83 -4.59
CA ALA A 97 41.83 20.06 -4.46
C ALA A 97 41.85 20.67 -3.04
N LYS A 98 40.90 20.31 -2.15
CA LYS A 98 40.88 20.79 -0.76
C LYS A 98 41.72 19.91 0.15
N ARG A 99 41.66 18.59 -0.03
CA ARG A 99 42.46 17.63 0.75
C ARG A 99 43.87 17.44 0.20
N ARG A 100 44.11 17.80 -1.06
CA ARG A 100 45.36 17.57 -1.83
C ARG A 100 45.73 16.09 -1.89
N THR A 101 44.71 15.25 -2.05
CA THR A 101 44.82 13.79 -2.13
C THR A 101 44.02 13.29 -3.32
N MET A 102 44.50 12.23 -3.97
CA MET A 102 43.62 11.44 -4.85
C MET A 102 42.53 10.80 -3.99
N VAL A 103 41.29 10.83 -4.48
CA VAL A 103 40.15 10.16 -3.88
C VAL A 103 39.57 9.24 -4.95
N GLU A 104 39.18 8.03 -4.56
CA GLU A 104 38.47 7.11 -5.44
C GLU A 104 37.03 7.60 -5.64
N THR A 105 36.61 7.70 -6.90
CA THR A 105 35.31 8.25 -7.30
C THR A 105 34.28 7.14 -7.34
N GLU A 106 33.21 7.33 -6.57
CA GLU A 106 32.13 6.37 -6.41
C GLU A 106 30.88 6.88 -7.14
N ASP A 107 30.13 5.98 -7.77
CA ASP A 107 28.88 6.33 -8.45
C ASP A 107 27.70 6.29 -7.47
N TYR A 108 27.11 7.45 -7.19
CA TYR A 108 26.00 7.62 -6.27
C TYR A 108 24.76 8.18 -6.98
N PRO A 109 23.84 7.31 -7.46
CA PRO A 109 22.65 7.76 -8.16
C PRO A 109 21.72 8.57 -7.25
N ILE A 110 21.21 9.69 -7.77
CA ILE A 110 20.17 10.48 -7.08
C ILE A 110 18.82 9.82 -7.32
N ILE A 111 18.43 8.94 -6.39
CA ILE A 111 17.12 8.28 -6.39
C ILE A 111 16.02 9.32 -6.08
N GLY A 112 15.19 9.61 -7.09
CA GLY A 112 14.02 10.48 -6.96
C GLY A 112 12.78 9.74 -6.48
N PHE A 113 11.75 10.49 -6.10
CA PHE A 113 10.42 9.94 -5.85
C PHE A 113 9.64 9.85 -7.16
N HIS A 114 9.09 8.67 -7.46
CA HIS A 114 8.23 8.42 -8.61
C HIS A 114 6.75 8.58 -8.20
N PRO A 115 6.05 9.64 -8.63
CA PRO A 115 4.64 9.84 -8.30
C PRO A 115 3.72 9.06 -9.26
N PRO A 116 2.51 8.62 -8.84
CA PRO A 116 1.57 7.92 -9.73
C PRO A 116 1.19 8.68 -11.00
N GLU A 117 1.27 10.01 -10.98
CA GLU A 117 1.04 10.87 -12.14
C GLU A 117 2.11 10.70 -13.25
N ALA A 118 3.29 10.18 -12.91
CA ALA A 118 4.35 9.88 -13.88
C ALA A 118 4.03 8.63 -14.72
N ASP A 119 3.37 7.63 -14.14
CA ASP A 119 2.91 6.42 -14.84
C ASP A 119 1.85 6.73 -15.92
N ASN A 120 1.14 7.84 -15.79
CA ASN A 120 0.14 8.33 -16.75
C ASN A 120 0.73 9.23 -17.86
N GLY A 121 2.04 9.50 -17.83
CA GLY A 121 2.75 10.36 -18.78
C GLY A 121 4.04 9.72 -19.28
N LEU A 122 4.90 10.51 -19.92
CA LEU A 122 6.25 10.09 -20.31
C LEU A 122 7.26 11.11 -19.77
N TRP A 123 7.96 10.75 -18.69
CA TRP A 123 8.88 11.67 -18.01
C TRP A 123 10.35 11.44 -18.38
N GLY A 124 10.68 10.33 -19.07
CA GLY A 124 12.02 10.05 -19.61
C GLY A 124 13.08 9.89 -18.53
N GLY A 125 12.73 9.19 -17.44
CA GLY A 125 13.57 9.01 -16.25
C GLY A 125 13.60 10.22 -15.29
N GLU A 126 12.98 11.36 -15.61
CA GLU A 126 12.81 12.44 -14.63
C GLU A 126 11.85 12.00 -13.50
N THR A 127 12.11 12.46 -12.28
CA THR A 127 11.40 12.10 -11.04
C THR A 127 11.48 13.26 -10.06
N VAL A 128 10.65 13.27 -9.01
CA VAL A 128 10.61 14.37 -8.03
C VAL A 128 11.75 14.21 -7.01
N ILE A 129 12.77 15.07 -7.06
CA ILE A 129 13.91 14.98 -6.13
C ILE A 129 13.58 15.70 -4.83
N LYS A 130 13.79 15.02 -3.70
CA LYS A 130 13.72 15.60 -2.36
C LYS A 130 15.13 15.92 -1.85
N GLY A 131 15.49 17.19 -1.79
CA GLY A 131 16.83 17.64 -1.43
C GLY A 131 16.86 18.81 -0.46
N TYR A 132 18.03 19.45 -0.35
CA TYR A 132 18.22 20.67 0.42
C TYR A 132 18.99 21.69 -0.41
N ILE A 133 18.50 22.93 -0.45
CA ILE A 133 19.21 24.07 -1.06
C ILE A 133 19.90 24.85 0.05
N GLN A 134 21.16 25.24 -0.16
CA GLN A 134 21.83 26.19 0.71
C GLN A 134 21.22 27.59 0.52
N SER A 135 20.75 28.22 1.60
CA SER A 135 20.24 29.59 1.58
C SER A 135 21.23 30.55 0.89
N ARG A 136 20.73 31.45 0.01
CA ARG A 136 21.54 32.43 -0.74
C ARG A 136 22.60 33.12 0.15
N PRO A 137 23.81 33.40 -0.37
CA PRO A 137 24.86 34.05 0.40
C PRO A 137 24.44 35.46 0.85
N TYR A 138 24.58 35.69 2.16
CA TYR A 138 24.68 36.96 2.87
C TYR A 138 24.10 38.23 2.21
N THR A 139 22.89 38.61 2.64
CA THR A 139 22.49 40.03 2.70
C THR A 139 22.98 40.61 4.03
N LYS A 140 23.53 41.83 4.07
CA LYS A 140 24.26 42.46 5.21
C LYS A 140 23.53 42.57 6.57
N LYS A 141 22.33 42.03 6.76
CA LYS A 141 21.54 42.15 8.00
C LYS A 141 21.74 40.93 8.93
N LYS A 142 22.62 41.11 9.93
CA LYS A 142 22.83 40.31 11.15
C LYS A 142 22.72 38.77 11.02
N ILE A 143 23.87 38.16 10.71
CA ILE A 143 24.36 36.85 11.19
C ILE A 143 23.26 35.85 11.61
N LEU A 144 22.70 35.14 10.63
CA LEU A 144 22.02 33.87 10.87
C LEU A 144 22.91 32.73 10.36
N PRO A 145 23.04 31.61 11.09
CA PRO A 145 23.81 30.46 10.61
C PRO A 145 23.20 29.91 9.32
N ARG A 146 24.04 29.59 8.34
CA ARG A 146 23.63 29.06 7.02
C ARG A 146 22.66 27.89 7.22
N HIS A 147 21.46 28.00 6.65
CA HIS A 147 20.44 26.98 6.78
C HIS A 147 20.25 26.25 5.45
N TRP A 148 20.45 24.93 5.48
CA TRP A 148 19.96 24.01 4.48
C TRP A 148 18.42 24.03 4.51
N VAL A 149 17.80 24.53 3.45
CA VAL A 149 16.35 24.62 3.31
C VAL A 149 15.87 23.38 2.55
N PRO A 150 14.97 22.55 3.12
CA PRO A 150 14.42 21.41 2.39
C PRO A 150 13.63 21.90 1.17
N HIS A 151 13.84 21.24 0.03
CA HIS A 151 13.24 21.61 -1.25
C HIS A 151 12.85 20.36 -2.04
N PHE A 152 11.79 20.48 -2.83
CA PHE A 152 11.38 19.47 -3.80
C PHE A 152 11.64 20.06 -5.19
N PHE A 153 12.44 19.36 -5.99
CA PHE A 153 12.68 19.70 -7.38
C PHE A 153 11.67 18.91 -8.21
N PHE A 154 10.74 19.62 -8.81
CA PHE A 154 9.73 19.04 -9.70
C PHE A 154 10.20 19.19 -11.16
N PRO A 155 9.96 18.18 -12.02
CA PRO A 155 10.19 18.30 -13.45
C PRO A 155 9.22 19.30 -14.08
N HIS A 156 9.57 19.85 -15.24
CA HIS A 156 8.68 20.74 -15.97
C HIS A 156 7.78 19.93 -16.92
N LEU A 157 6.51 19.80 -16.55
CA LEU A 157 5.51 19.01 -17.28
C LEU A 157 4.75 19.90 -18.27
N LYS A 158 4.61 19.42 -19.51
CA LYS A 158 3.84 20.04 -20.59
C LYS A 158 2.95 19.00 -21.27
N ASN A 159 1.77 19.42 -21.71
CA ASN A 159 0.89 18.57 -22.53
C ASN A 159 1.30 18.69 -24.00
N VAL A 160 1.69 17.59 -24.61
CA VAL A 160 2.14 17.52 -26.01
C VAL A 160 1.21 16.60 -26.79
N VAL A 161 0.88 16.96 -28.03
CA VAL A 161 0.20 16.06 -28.96
C VAL A 161 1.27 15.33 -29.77
N THR A 162 1.43 14.04 -29.50
CA THR A 162 2.34 13.15 -30.22
C THR A 162 1.58 12.26 -31.18
N TYR A 163 2.21 11.91 -32.30
CA TYR A 163 1.69 10.93 -33.25
C TYR A 163 2.50 9.64 -33.16
N SER A 164 1.81 8.50 -33.21
CA SER A 164 2.43 7.19 -33.42
C SER A 164 2.13 6.72 -34.84
N GLU A 165 3.18 6.36 -35.58
CA GLU A 165 3.08 5.86 -36.95
C GLU A 165 2.47 4.46 -36.95
N VAL A 166 2.96 3.55 -36.09
CA VAL A 166 2.50 2.16 -36.04
C VAL A 166 1.05 2.07 -35.54
N LEU A 167 0.66 2.88 -34.55
CA LEU A 167 -0.72 2.92 -34.04
C LEU A 167 -1.67 3.76 -34.93
N ASN A 168 -1.14 4.52 -35.90
CA ASN A 168 -1.86 5.50 -36.72
C ASN A 168 -2.74 6.46 -35.88
N LYS A 169 -2.19 7.01 -34.79
CA LYS A 169 -3.01 7.74 -33.79
C LYS A 169 -2.29 8.94 -33.19
N HIS A 170 -3.00 10.07 -33.13
CA HIS A 170 -2.62 11.22 -32.32
C HIS A 170 -3.06 11.02 -30.86
N MET A 171 -2.16 11.32 -29.94
CA MET A 171 -2.36 11.16 -28.49
C MET A 171 -1.88 12.42 -27.77
N LYS A 172 -2.66 12.91 -26.80
CA LYS A 172 -2.27 14.01 -25.92
C LYS A 172 -1.65 13.42 -24.66
N ILE A 173 -0.33 13.56 -24.51
CA ILE A 173 0.46 12.95 -23.43
C ILE A 173 1.12 14.06 -22.60
N THR A 174 1.16 13.87 -21.28
CA THR A 174 1.94 14.74 -20.39
C THR A 174 3.41 14.31 -20.47
N MET A 175 4.26 15.20 -20.97
CA MET A 175 5.69 14.94 -21.22
C MET A 175 6.59 15.95 -20.51
N THR A 176 7.84 15.57 -20.23
CA THR A 176 8.89 16.51 -19.82
C THR A 176 9.59 17.11 -21.04
N GLU A 177 10.32 18.20 -20.82
CA GLU A 177 11.21 18.76 -21.85
C GLU A 177 12.31 17.78 -22.28
N ARG A 178 12.82 16.95 -21.35
CA ARG A 178 13.77 15.86 -21.68
C ARG A 178 13.14 14.84 -22.62
N THR A 179 11.93 14.35 -22.34
CA THR A 179 11.29 13.33 -23.19
C THR A 179 11.05 13.82 -24.61
N CYS A 180 10.67 15.09 -24.81
CA CYS A 180 10.57 15.64 -26.17
C CYS A 180 11.91 15.57 -26.91
N ARG A 181 13.01 15.97 -26.25
CA ARG A 181 14.35 15.91 -26.87
C ARG A 181 14.82 14.48 -27.15
N LEU A 182 14.44 13.51 -26.32
CA LEU A 182 14.69 12.09 -26.59
C LEU A 182 13.88 11.62 -27.81
N VAL A 183 12.59 11.96 -27.89
CA VAL A 183 11.75 11.67 -29.06
C VAL A 183 12.32 12.28 -30.35
N ASP A 184 12.85 13.51 -30.28
CA ASP A 184 13.53 14.16 -31.41
C ASP A 184 14.84 13.46 -31.78
N GLN A 185 15.64 13.02 -30.79
CA GLN A 185 16.91 12.28 -30.98
C GLN A 185 16.70 10.90 -31.60
N HIS A 186 15.62 10.20 -31.25
CA HIS A 186 15.23 8.92 -31.84
C HIS A 186 14.37 9.09 -33.11
N PHE A 187 14.18 10.31 -33.63
CA PHE A 187 13.41 10.60 -34.84
C PHE A 187 11.95 10.07 -34.83
N GLY A 188 11.31 10.07 -33.65
CA GLY A 188 9.89 9.71 -33.51
C GLY A 188 9.55 9.01 -32.18
N LEU A 189 8.27 9.08 -31.80
CA LEU A 189 7.77 8.48 -30.56
C LEU A 189 7.96 6.96 -30.55
N ASP A 190 7.63 6.29 -31.66
CA ASP A 190 7.67 4.83 -31.75
C ASP A 190 9.11 4.31 -31.65
N LEU A 191 10.08 4.97 -32.30
CA LEU A 191 11.50 4.62 -32.19
C LEU A 191 12.02 4.87 -30.77
N TYR A 192 11.68 6.00 -30.14
CA TYR A 192 12.02 6.26 -28.74
C TYR A 192 11.51 5.14 -27.82
N LEU A 193 10.24 4.74 -27.94
CA LEU A 193 9.66 3.69 -27.10
C LEU A 193 10.26 2.29 -27.38
N LEU A 194 10.63 1.99 -28.63
CA LEU A 194 11.20 0.69 -29.01
C LEU A 194 12.67 0.56 -28.60
N GLU A 195 13.48 1.60 -28.83
CA GLU A 195 14.93 1.60 -28.54
C GLU A 195 15.26 1.81 -27.07
N THR A 196 14.48 2.62 -26.35
CA THR A 196 14.71 2.87 -24.92
C THR A 196 14.29 1.63 -24.10
N PRO A 197 15.12 1.12 -23.17
CA PRO A 197 14.72 0.02 -22.29
C PRO A 197 13.63 0.47 -21.31
N GLU A 198 12.83 -0.47 -20.81
CA GLU A 198 11.69 -0.18 -19.91
C GLU A 198 12.08 0.62 -18.66
N ILE A 199 13.32 0.47 -18.18
CA ILE A 199 13.82 1.12 -16.96
C ILE A 199 14.00 2.64 -17.15
N ASP A 200 14.38 3.08 -18.36
CA ASP A 200 14.63 4.50 -18.68
C ASP A 200 13.39 5.20 -19.24
N ILE A 201 12.43 4.44 -19.80
CA ILE A 201 11.07 4.92 -20.06
C ILE A 201 10.40 5.33 -18.75
N ALA A 202 10.57 4.51 -17.70
CA ALA A 202 10.09 4.75 -16.33
C ALA A 202 8.59 5.14 -16.27
N SER A 203 7.74 4.49 -17.06
CA SER A 203 6.30 4.80 -17.14
C SER A 203 5.47 3.59 -17.55
N LYS A 204 4.39 3.31 -16.83
CA LYS A 204 3.41 2.28 -17.20
C LYS A 204 2.72 2.58 -18.54
N LEU A 205 2.35 3.83 -18.81
CA LEU A 205 1.80 4.22 -20.12
C LEU A 205 2.80 3.98 -21.25
N GLY A 206 4.06 4.36 -21.06
CA GLY A 206 5.11 4.14 -22.07
C GLY A 206 5.34 2.65 -22.36
N ASN A 207 5.43 1.83 -21.32
CA ASN A 207 5.57 0.38 -21.44
C ASN A 207 4.35 -0.29 -22.08
N LYS A 208 3.13 0.20 -21.79
CA LYS A 208 1.90 -0.25 -22.45
C LYS A 208 1.89 0.10 -23.95
N LEU A 209 2.24 1.33 -24.32
CA LEU A 209 2.35 1.75 -25.73
C LEU A 209 3.43 0.94 -26.46
N LYS A 210 4.59 0.70 -25.84
CA LYS A 210 5.64 -0.16 -26.37
C LYS A 210 5.12 -1.57 -26.68
N ARG A 211 4.35 -2.18 -25.77
CA ARG A 211 3.70 -3.49 -25.98
C ARG A 211 2.66 -3.45 -27.12
N GLU A 212 1.80 -2.43 -27.16
CA GLU A 212 0.77 -2.30 -28.22
C GLU A 212 1.41 -2.15 -29.61
N ILE A 213 2.49 -1.37 -29.73
CA ILE A 213 3.29 -1.23 -30.95
C ILE A 213 3.90 -2.59 -31.35
N LEU A 214 4.58 -3.27 -30.43
CA LEU A 214 5.21 -4.58 -30.69
C LEU A 214 4.20 -5.66 -31.11
N LEU A 215 3.01 -5.67 -30.51
CA LEU A 215 1.93 -6.59 -30.88
C LEU A 215 1.39 -6.33 -32.28
N LEU A 216 1.25 -5.07 -32.71
CA LEU A 216 0.85 -4.74 -34.07
C LEU A 216 1.96 -5.05 -35.08
N LEU A 217 3.22 -4.80 -34.74
CA LEU A 217 4.38 -5.18 -35.56
C LEU A 217 4.44 -6.70 -35.77
N ALA A 218 4.23 -7.49 -34.71
CA ALA A 218 4.19 -8.96 -34.76
C ALA A 218 3.00 -9.49 -35.58
N LYS A 219 1.81 -8.87 -35.44
CA LYS A 219 0.59 -9.28 -36.17
C LYS A 219 0.59 -8.83 -37.64
N GLY A 220 1.32 -7.79 -38.00
CA GLY A 220 1.29 -7.22 -39.35
C GLY A 220 -0.04 -6.52 -39.72
N THR A 221 -0.92 -6.24 -38.76
CA THR A 221 -2.30 -5.76 -38.99
C THR A 221 -2.42 -4.23 -39.11
N TYR A 222 -1.34 -3.52 -39.41
CA TYR A 222 -1.31 -2.07 -39.57
C TYR A 222 -1.42 -1.67 -41.04
N TYR A 223 -2.19 -0.61 -41.34
CA TYR A 223 -2.40 -0.05 -42.68
C TYR A 223 -2.84 -1.08 -43.74
N SER A 224 -3.78 -1.98 -43.41
CA SER A 224 -4.30 -2.98 -44.35
C SER A 224 -4.85 -2.41 -45.68
N ASN A 225 -5.24 -1.14 -45.70
CA ASN A 225 -5.78 -0.44 -46.87
C ASN A 225 -4.70 0.29 -47.69
N ASP A 226 -3.45 0.37 -47.20
CA ASP A 226 -2.36 1.15 -47.80
C ASP A 226 -1.07 0.29 -47.80
N PRO A 227 -0.84 -0.48 -48.88
CA PRO A 227 0.27 -1.43 -48.94
C PRO A 227 1.63 -0.75 -49.04
N GLU A 228 1.72 0.47 -49.57
CA GLU A 228 2.98 1.23 -49.64
C GLU A 228 3.42 1.64 -48.24
N ARG A 229 2.50 2.23 -47.47
CA ARG A 229 2.78 2.65 -46.08
C ARG A 229 2.98 1.47 -45.14
N HIS A 230 2.25 0.37 -45.33
CA HIS A 230 2.52 -0.89 -44.64
C HIS A 230 3.96 -1.35 -44.89
N ASN A 231 4.40 -1.41 -46.16
CA ASN A 231 5.76 -1.84 -46.50
C ASN A 231 6.84 -0.87 -45.99
N TYR A 232 6.59 0.44 -45.99
CA TYR A 232 7.49 1.43 -45.39
C TYR A 232 7.69 1.20 -43.89
N ILE A 233 6.60 1.06 -43.13
CA ILE A 233 6.64 0.82 -41.68
C ILE A 233 7.30 -0.52 -41.38
N LYS A 234 6.95 -1.57 -42.12
CA LYS A 234 7.56 -2.90 -41.99
C LYS A 234 9.08 -2.88 -42.18
N ARG A 235 9.59 -2.08 -43.13
CA ARG A 235 11.03 -1.85 -43.32
C ARG A 235 11.65 -1.02 -42.20
N LYS A 236 11.01 0.09 -41.80
CA LYS A 236 11.50 1.02 -40.76
C LYS A 236 11.66 0.36 -39.40
N TYR A 237 10.71 -0.50 -39.00
CA TYR A 237 10.69 -1.13 -37.68
C TYR A 237 11.12 -2.61 -37.69
N ALA A 238 11.67 -3.13 -38.80
CA ALA A 238 12.04 -4.54 -38.97
C ALA A 238 12.91 -5.11 -37.84
N LYS A 239 13.81 -4.31 -37.29
CA LYS A 239 14.72 -4.66 -36.18
C LYS A 239 13.99 -5.04 -34.87
N PHE A 240 12.75 -4.57 -34.68
CA PHE A 240 11.99 -4.70 -33.43
C PHE A 240 10.86 -5.71 -33.51
N VAL A 241 10.77 -6.50 -34.58
CA VAL A 241 9.75 -7.55 -34.72
C VAL A 241 10.13 -8.73 -33.81
N ILE A 242 9.25 -9.03 -32.85
CA ILE A 242 9.39 -10.08 -31.82
C ILE A 242 8.19 -11.04 -31.97
N PRO A 243 8.31 -12.34 -31.67
CA PRO A 243 7.17 -13.26 -31.68
C PRO A 243 5.99 -12.75 -30.84
N LEU A 244 4.76 -13.00 -31.30
CA LEU A 244 3.54 -12.54 -30.63
C LEU A 244 3.47 -13.00 -29.17
N GLU A 245 3.85 -14.26 -28.92
CA GLU A 245 3.88 -14.86 -27.58
C GLU A 245 4.78 -14.12 -26.60
N GLU A 246 5.93 -13.59 -27.05
CA GLU A 246 6.83 -12.80 -26.20
C GLU A 246 6.39 -11.34 -26.10
N ALA A 247 6.00 -10.73 -27.23
CA ALA A 247 5.53 -9.35 -27.30
C ALA A 247 4.38 -9.09 -26.30
N GLU A 248 3.53 -10.09 -26.09
CA GLU A 248 2.39 -10.07 -25.19
C GLU A 248 2.70 -9.90 -23.69
N TRP A 249 3.95 -10.12 -23.25
CA TRP A 249 4.38 -9.98 -21.84
C TRP A 249 5.27 -8.76 -21.59
N ILE A 250 5.63 -8.01 -22.65
CA ILE A 250 6.54 -6.88 -22.57
C ILE A 250 5.91 -5.74 -21.75
N GLY A 251 6.68 -5.19 -20.81
CA GLY A 251 6.27 -4.01 -20.05
C GLY A 251 5.17 -4.25 -19.01
N LEU A 252 4.73 -5.50 -18.78
CA LEU A 252 3.85 -5.85 -17.67
C LEU A 252 4.61 -5.82 -16.34
N ASP A 253 4.03 -5.16 -15.34
CA ASP A 253 4.50 -5.25 -13.95
C ASP A 253 4.34 -6.69 -13.42
N LEU A 254 5.10 -7.10 -12.39
CA LEU A 254 5.08 -8.47 -11.87
C LEU A 254 3.66 -8.88 -11.46
N ASN A 255 2.92 -7.97 -10.82
CA ASN A 255 1.52 -8.19 -10.42
C ASN A 255 0.57 -8.32 -11.62
N GLU A 256 0.85 -7.60 -12.71
CA GLU A 256 0.04 -7.63 -13.94
C GLU A 256 0.31 -8.94 -14.72
N ALA A 257 1.57 -9.37 -14.78
CA ALA A 257 1.97 -10.66 -15.34
C ALA A 257 1.40 -11.84 -14.54
N CYS A 258 1.47 -11.80 -13.19
CA CYS A 258 0.86 -12.82 -12.35
C CYS A 258 -0.66 -12.91 -12.55
N ARG A 259 -1.36 -11.77 -12.64
CA ARG A 259 -2.79 -11.75 -12.92
C ARG A 259 -3.11 -12.31 -14.31
N LYS A 260 -2.36 -11.92 -15.34
CA LYS A 260 -2.53 -12.47 -16.70
C LYS A 260 -2.36 -14.00 -16.71
N GLN A 261 -1.35 -14.52 -15.98
CA GLN A 261 -1.13 -15.96 -15.85
C GLN A 261 -2.31 -16.66 -15.12
N GLN A 262 -2.87 -16.03 -14.08
CA GLN A 262 -4.07 -16.54 -13.41
C GLN A 262 -5.29 -16.54 -14.34
N GLU A 263 -5.52 -15.47 -15.10
CA GLU A 263 -6.61 -15.38 -16.08
C GLU A 263 -6.48 -16.46 -17.17
N ILE A 264 -5.26 -16.78 -17.60
CA ILE A 264 -4.98 -17.91 -18.51
C ILE A 264 -5.31 -19.25 -17.84
N GLU A 265 -4.81 -19.50 -16.62
CA GLU A 265 -5.06 -20.74 -15.86
C GLU A 265 -6.57 -20.94 -15.57
N GLU A 266 -7.30 -19.89 -15.23
CA GLU A 266 -8.75 -19.91 -14.96
C GLU A 266 -9.59 -20.05 -16.23
N SER A 267 -9.09 -19.59 -17.39
CA SER A 267 -9.78 -19.79 -18.68
C SER A 267 -9.82 -21.26 -19.13
N ILE A 268 -8.86 -22.07 -18.66
CA ILE A 268 -8.79 -23.50 -18.92
C ILE A 268 -9.78 -24.20 -17.99
N LYS A 269 -10.99 -24.44 -18.51
CA LYS A 269 -12.03 -25.18 -17.77
C LYS A 269 -11.51 -26.56 -17.37
N PRO A 270 -11.71 -27.00 -16.11
CA PRO A 270 -11.29 -28.33 -15.68
C PRO A 270 -12.03 -29.39 -16.50
N ILE A 271 -11.27 -30.29 -17.13
CA ILE A 271 -11.82 -31.42 -17.86
C ILE A 271 -12.40 -32.40 -16.82
N PRO A 272 -13.69 -32.80 -16.92
CA PRO A 272 -14.29 -33.74 -15.99
C PRO A 272 -13.51 -35.06 -15.94
N GLU A 273 -13.22 -35.56 -14.73
CA GLU A 273 -12.39 -36.75 -14.54
C GLU A 273 -12.96 -38.01 -15.21
N LYS A 274 -14.28 -38.04 -15.49
CA LYS A 274 -14.92 -39.09 -16.31
C LYS A 274 -14.11 -39.42 -17.57
N TYR A 275 -13.69 -38.42 -18.34
CA TYR A 275 -12.95 -38.63 -19.59
C TYR A 275 -11.54 -39.18 -19.35
N LYS A 276 -10.93 -38.85 -18.20
CA LYS A 276 -9.65 -39.41 -17.78
C LYS A 276 -9.81 -40.88 -17.41
N PHE A 277 -10.84 -41.24 -16.63
CA PHE A 277 -11.15 -42.62 -16.28
C PHE A 277 -11.59 -43.46 -17.48
N GLU A 278 -12.31 -42.88 -18.45
CA GLU A 278 -12.69 -43.54 -19.70
C GLU A 278 -11.44 -43.87 -20.54
N LEU A 279 -10.51 -42.92 -20.71
CA LEU A 279 -9.22 -43.16 -21.37
C LEU A 279 -8.34 -44.17 -20.63
N ASP A 280 -8.41 -44.20 -19.29
CA ASP A 280 -7.63 -45.12 -18.46
C ASP A 280 -8.21 -46.55 -18.49
N LEU A 281 -9.54 -46.69 -18.48
CA LEU A 281 -10.25 -47.95 -18.73
C LEU A 281 -9.95 -48.48 -20.13
N VAL A 282 -10.01 -47.65 -21.18
CA VAL A 282 -9.64 -48.07 -22.54
C VAL A 282 -8.19 -48.54 -22.61
N LYS A 283 -7.26 -47.93 -21.86
CA LYS A 283 -5.88 -48.42 -21.76
C LYS A 283 -5.76 -49.75 -21.01
N ARG A 284 -6.49 -49.94 -19.90
CA ARG A 284 -6.46 -51.18 -19.10
C ARG A 284 -7.14 -52.37 -19.80
N LEU A 285 -8.17 -52.10 -20.60
CA LEU A 285 -8.76 -53.06 -21.54
C LEU A 285 -7.78 -53.40 -22.67
N ALA A 286 -7.04 -52.41 -23.20
CA ALA A 286 -6.06 -52.62 -24.26
C ALA A 286 -4.74 -53.28 -23.78
N SER A 287 -4.36 -53.12 -22.50
CA SER A 287 -3.24 -53.84 -21.88
C SER A 287 -3.60 -55.27 -21.46
N GLY A 288 -4.90 -55.59 -21.39
CA GLY A 288 -5.41 -56.89 -20.95
C GLY A 288 -5.41 -57.11 -19.44
N GLU A 289 -5.14 -56.07 -18.65
CA GLU A 289 -5.17 -56.13 -17.17
C GLU A 289 -6.60 -56.23 -16.63
N GLU A 290 -7.56 -55.60 -17.32
CA GLU A 290 -9.00 -55.78 -17.06
C GLU A 290 -9.62 -56.60 -18.19
N ASN A 291 -10.04 -57.82 -17.89
CA ASN A 291 -10.80 -58.65 -18.82
C ASN A 291 -12.29 -58.66 -18.38
N PRO A 292 -13.22 -58.08 -19.17
CA PRO A 292 -14.61 -57.86 -18.76
C PRO A 292 -15.37 -59.17 -18.42
N ASP A 293 -14.92 -60.33 -18.93
CA ASP A 293 -15.52 -61.63 -18.60
C ASP A 293 -15.18 -62.13 -17.18
N HIS A 294 -14.14 -61.59 -16.55
CA HIS A 294 -13.66 -62.02 -15.22
C HIS A 294 -14.13 -61.14 -14.06
N ASP A 295 -14.80 -60.02 -14.34
CA ASP A 295 -15.20 -59.07 -13.32
C ASP A 295 -16.37 -59.59 -12.48
N LYS A 296 -16.07 -60.10 -11.28
CA LYS A 296 -17.03 -60.79 -10.40
C LYS A 296 -18.22 -59.91 -10.03
N ILE A 297 -17.99 -58.61 -9.90
CA ILE A 297 -19.00 -57.60 -9.55
C ILE A 297 -20.06 -57.46 -10.65
N ILE A 298 -19.65 -57.55 -11.93
CA ILE A 298 -20.59 -57.53 -13.05
C ILE A 298 -21.46 -58.81 -13.04
N LYS A 299 -20.86 -59.97 -12.76
CA LYS A 299 -21.60 -61.24 -12.62
C LYS A 299 -22.60 -61.25 -11.45
N GLU A 300 -22.29 -60.61 -10.34
CA GLU A 300 -23.23 -60.42 -9.22
C GLU A 300 -24.35 -59.44 -9.59
N LEU A 301 -24.04 -58.27 -10.14
CA LEU A 301 -25.04 -57.28 -10.59
C LEU A 301 -25.96 -57.80 -11.71
N GLU A 302 -25.45 -58.64 -12.62
CA GLU A 302 -26.27 -59.35 -13.62
C GLU A 302 -27.19 -60.42 -13.01
N SER A 303 -26.83 -60.97 -11.84
CA SER A 303 -27.66 -61.96 -11.14
C SER A 303 -28.81 -61.30 -10.36
N GLU A 304 -28.56 -60.12 -9.78
CA GLU A 304 -29.54 -59.34 -9.01
C GLU A 304 -30.48 -58.50 -9.89
N SER A 305 -30.06 -58.12 -11.11
CA SER A 305 -30.90 -57.36 -12.03
C SER A 305 -32.04 -58.19 -12.62
N VAL A 306 -33.27 -57.89 -12.18
CA VAL A 306 -34.53 -58.45 -12.73
C VAL A 306 -34.66 -58.23 -14.25
N VAL A 307 -34.04 -57.17 -14.79
CA VAL A 307 -34.00 -56.90 -16.24
C VAL A 307 -33.05 -57.88 -16.96
N GLY A 308 -31.89 -58.17 -16.37
CA GLY A 308 -30.92 -59.14 -16.89
C GLY A 308 -31.48 -60.56 -16.98
N GLN A 309 -32.24 -60.99 -15.96
CA GLN A 309 -32.94 -62.28 -15.97
C GLN A 309 -33.93 -62.41 -17.14
N LYS A 310 -34.65 -61.32 -17.46
CA LYS A 310 -35.61 -61.28 -18.57
C LYS A 310 -34.91 -61.34 -19.94
N ALA A 311 -33.73 -60.73 -20.07
CA ALA A 311 -32.89 -60.80 -21.27
C ALA A 311 -32.25 -62.18 -21.47
N ARG A 312 -31.72 -62.81 -20.40
CA ARG A 312 -31.17 -64.18 -20.47
C ARG A 312 -32.22 -65.21 -20.91
N LYS A 313 -33.47 -65.08 -20.43
CA LYS A 313 -34.60 -65.92 -20.86
C LYS A 313 -34.98 -65.75 -22.34
N LEU A 314 -34.64 -64.61 -22.94
CA LEU A 314 -34.81 -64.34 -24.37
C LEU A 314 -33.65 -64.95 -25.18
N MET A 315 -32.40 -64.77 -24.72
CA MET A 315 -31.19 -65.27 -25.39
C MET A 315 -31.04 -66.79 -25.36
N GLN A 316 -31.51 -67.47 -24.30
CA GLN A 316 -31.51 -68.94 -24.24
C GLN A 316 -32.41 -69.60 -25.30
N GLY A 317 -33.34 -68.85 -25.92
CA GLY A 317 -34.08 -69.29 -27.11
C GLY A 317 -33.30 -69.17 -28.42
N THR A 318 -32.12 -68.54 -28.41
CA THR A 318 -31.36 -68.17 -29.61
C THR A 318 -30.07 -68.99 -29.77
N THR A 319 -29.40 -69.35 -28.66
CA THR A 319 -28.08 -70.04 -28.66
C THR A 319 -28.11 -71.51 -29.11
N GLN A 320 -29.25 -72.04 -29.56
CA GLN A 320 -29.31 -73.34 -30.26
C GLN A 320 -28.92 -73.26 -31.74
N ARG A 321 -28.46 -72.10 -32.22
CA ARG A 321 -27.83 -71.90 -33.54
C ARG A 321 -26.43 -71.31 -33.35
N TYR A 322 -25.48 -71.78 -34.15
CA TYR A 322 -24.07 -71.38 -34.19
C TYR A 322 -23.17 -71.90 -33.06
N VAL A 323 -22.91 -73.21 -33.12
CA VAL A 323 -21.59 -73.76 -32.83
C VAL A 323 -20.74 -73.62 -34.11
N LEU A 324 -19.51 -73.11 -34.01
CA LEU A 324 -18.27 -73.53 -34.72
C LEU A 324 -17.16 -72.46 -34.68
N GLU A 325 -15.91 -72.93 -34.69
CA GLU A 325 -14.64 -72.20 -34.95
C GLU A 325 -14.17 -71.12 -33.93
N ASP A 326 -12.88 -70.99 -33.59
CA ASP A 326 -11.74 -71.94 -33.55
C ASP A 326 -10.61 -71.37 -32.63
N LYS A 327 -9.68 -72.24 -32.18
CA LYS A 327 -8.23 -72.06 -31.78
C LYS A 327 -7.63 -70.63 -31.54
N SER A 328 -6.66 -70.36 -30.64
CA SER A 328 -5.71 -71.18 -29.83
C SER A 328 -4.84 -70.29 -28.89
N GLU A 329 -4.34 -70.87 -27.77
CA GLU A 329 -2.95 -70.84 -27.20
C GLU A 329 -2.06 -69.55 -27.28
N THR A 330 -1.22 -69.13 -26.29
CA THR A 330 -0.68 -69.70 -25.02
C THR A 330 0.22 -68.69 -24.25
N VAL A 331 0.39 -68.83 -22.90
CA VAL A 331 1.66 -68.70 -22.09
C VAL A 331 2.41 -67.33 -22.06
N THR A 332 2.95 -66.72 -20.97
CA THR A 332 3.17 -66.95 -19.50
C THR A 332 3.28 -65.55 -18.82
N GLY A 333 2.96 -65.29 -17.54
CA GLY A 333 3.72 -65.64 -16.31
C GLY A 333 5.11 -64.96 -16.24
N ILE A 334 5.66 -64.33 -15.19
CA ILE A 334 5.39 -64.07 -13.74
C ILE A 334 6.22 -62.78 -13.39
N GLY A 335 5.97 -61.89 -12.41
CA GLY A 335 4.92 -61.75 -11.37
C GLY A 335 5.51 -61.37 -9.98
N ALA A 336 4.89 -60.41 -9.26
CA ALA A 336 5.09 -60.02 -7.83
C ALA A 336 6.46 -59.41 -7.38
N ASP A 337 6.57 -58.58 -6.31
CA ASP A 337 5.61 -57.72 -5.58
C ASP A 337 6.34 -56.67 -4.70
N GLU A 338 5.63 -55.57 -4.40
CA GLU A 338 5.60 -54.75 -3.16
C GLU A 338 6.84 -54.48 -2.26
N ASN A 339 7.01 -53.23 -1.79
CA ASN A 339 6.53 -52.84 -0.43
C ASN A 339 6.61 -51.35 -0.01
N ALA A 340 5.89 -51.02 1.08
CA ALA A 340 5.55 -49.69 1.64
C ALA A 340 6.62 -49.07 2.59
N VAL A 341 6.87 -47.74 2.69
CA VAL A 341 6.19 -46.54 3.29
C VAL A 341 6.41 -46.30 4.82
N ILE A 342 6.45 -45.00 5.25
CA ILE A 342 6.35 -44.40 6.63
C ILE A 342 7.72 -44.10 7.34
N GLN A 343 8.20 -42.84 7.48
CA GLN A 343 7.99 -41.77 8.52
C GLN A 343 8.39 -42.12 9.99
N LYS A 344 8.77 -41.22 10.94
CA LYS A 344 9.47 -39.90 11.02
C LYS A 344 9.59 -39.46 12.53
N ILE A 345 10.52 -38.52 12.88
CA ILE A 345 10.57 -37.64 14.10
C ILE A 345 11.44 -38.09 15.32
N GLY A 346 12.25 -37.17 15.92
CA GLY A 346 12.80 -37.30 17.30
C GLY A 346 14.00 -36.41 17.73
N SER A 347 13.71 -35.21 18.28
CA SER A 347 14.47 -34.28 19.19
C SER A 347 15.87 -34.59 19.83
N GLY A 348 16.64 -33.52 20.13
CA GLY A 348 17.73 -33.47 21.14
C GLY A 348 18.34 -32.08 21.38
N ASP A 349 18.60 -31.69 22.64
CA ASP A 349 19.14 -30.38 23.13
C ASP A 349 20.47 -30.59 23.92
N MET A 350 21.25 -29.55 24.27
CA MET A 350 22.23 -29.45 25.39
C MET A 350 23.21 -28.24 25.31
N GLY A 351 23.55 -27.61 26.46
CA GLY A 351 24.84 -26.91 26.65
C GLY A 351 24.84 -25.62 27.50
N VAL A 352 25.40 -25.64 28.72
CA VAL A 352 25.51 -24.52 29.69
C VAL A 352 26.99 -24.25 30.07
N ASN A 353 27.35 -23.04 30.53
CA ASN A 353 28.35 -22.85 31.62
C ASN A 353 28.39 -21.42 32.24
N GLN A 354 28.67 -21.37 33.56
CA GLN A 354 28.86 -20.19 34.45
C GLN A 354 30.35 -19.77 34.49
N ALA A 355 30.76 -18.49 34.60
CA ALA A 355 30.67 -17.48 35.68
C ALA A 355 31.66 -17.65 36.86
N LEU A 356 32.42 -16.60 37.20
CA LEU A 356 33.06 -16.34 38.51
C LEU A 356 33.38 -14.83 38.69
N ASP A 357 33.36 -14.35 39.94
CA ASP A 357 33.43 -12.93 40.35
C ASP A 357 34.80 -12.47 40.86
N GLY A 358 34.98 -11.14 40.96
CA GLY A 358 36.07 -10.49 41.70
C GLY A 358 35.91 -8.96 41.70
N ALA A 359 35.82 -8.32 42.88
CA ALA A 359 35.47 -6.90 43.03
C ALA A 359 36.64 -6.00 43.43
N ASP A 360 36.65 -4.76 42.93
CA ASP A 360 37.24 -3.61 43.63
C ASP A 360 36.54 -2.29 43.25
N VAL A 361 36.52 -1.32 44.16
CA VAL A 361 35.69 -0.10 44.12
C VAL A 361 36.54 1.14 43.91
N THR A 362 36.45 1.75 42.73
CA THR A 362 36.93 3.13 42.50
C THR A 362 35.88 4.00 41.79
N HIS A 363 35.75 5.25 42.24
CA HIS A 363 34.73 6.21 41.78
C HIS A 363 34.86 6.56 40.29
N THR A 364 34.10 5.88 39.42
CA THR A 364 33.95 6.27 38.02
C THR A 364 32.70 7.15 37.83
N LYS A 365 32.90 8.41 37.43
CA LYS A 365 31.80 9.29 36.98
C LYS A 365 31.06 8.60 35.83
N LYS A 366 29.78 8.27 36.05
CA LYS A 366 28.93 7.56 35.07
C LYS A 366 28.76 8.41 33.81
N CYS A 367 29.65 8.18 32.84
CA CYS A 367 29.77 9.01 31.65
C CYS A 367 28.62 8.72 30.70
N LEU A 368 27.67 9.66 30.58
CA LEU A 368 26.48 9.51 29.73
C LEU A 368 26.89 9.11 28.31
N SER A 369 26.26 8.06 27.77
CA SER A 369 26.55 7.53 26.44
C SER A 369 26.53 8.65 25.39
N LYS A 370 27.37 8.55 24.35
CA LYS A 370 27.37 9.48 23.19
C LYS A 370 25.96 9.72 22.63
N LYS A 371 25.06 8.73 22.70
CA LYS A 371 23.63 8.85 22.33
C LYS A 371 22.84 9.73 23.32
N GLN A 372 23.01 9.56 24.63
CA GLN A 372 22.38 10.37 25.68
C GLN A 372 22.88 11.82 25.67
N MET A 373 24.20 12.04 25.60
CA MET A 373 24.82 13.37 25.45
C MET A 373 24.30 14.12 24.21
N ARG A 374 24.15 13.42 23.08
CA ARG A 374 23.57 14.00 21.85
C ARG A 374 22.08 14.33 21.99
N LYS A 375 21.32 13.58 22.80
CA LYS A 375 19.91 13.85 23.11
C LYS A 375 19.79 15.11 23.97
N LEU A 376 20.56 15.21 25.05
CA LEU A 376 20.60 16.36 25.95
C LEU A 376 21.00 17.67 25.23
N ARG A 377 22.08 17.65 24.42
CA ARG A 377 22.47 18.80 23.58
C ARG A 377 21.36 19.20 22.59
N LYS A 378 20.65 18.24 22.00
CA LYS A 378 19.51 18.53 21.11
C LYS A 378 18.35 19.17 21.87
N GLU A 379 18.06 18.76 23.10
CA GLU A 379 17.00 19.35 23.93
C GLU A 379 17.35 20.76 24.40
N GLN A 380 18.56 20.99 24.91
CA GLN A 380 19.07 22.33 25.24
C GLN A 380 18.99 23.28 24.04
N GLN A 381 19.42 22.83 22.85
CA GLN A 381 19.37 23.63 21.63
C GLN A 381 17.93 23.86 21.12
N LYS A 382 16.99 22.93 21.39
CA LYS A 382 15.55 23.05 21.10
C LYS A 382 14.85 24.03 22.07
N LEU A 383 15.27 24.06 23.33
CA LEU A 383 14.84 25.04 24.34
C LEU A 383 15.34 26.45 24.00
N PHE A 384 16.62 26.63 23.68
CA PHE A 384 17.19 27.93 23.28
C PHE A 384 16.46 28.52 22.07
N ARG A 385 16.28 27.71 21.00
CA ARG A 385 15.59 28.12 19.76
C ARG A 385 14.06 28.29 19.91
N ARG A 386 13.48 27.99 21.08
CA ARG A 386 12.02 28.09 21.34
C ARG A 386 11.52 29.53 21.29
N LYS A 387 12.32 30.50 21.76
CA LYS A 387 12.00 31.95 21.68
C LYS A 387 12.00 32.42 20.22
N ASP A 388 13.07 32.17 19.47
CA ASP A 388 13.19 32.59 18.05
C ASP A 388 12.17 31.94 17.12
N ARG A 389 11.83 30.66 17.35
CA ARG A 389 10.79 29.99 16.56
C ARG A 389 9.43 30.66 16.78
N ARG A 390 9.08 30.98 18.03
CA ARG A 390 7.86 31.72 18.37
C ARG A 390 7.86 33.13 17.74
N ALA A 391 9.00 33.82 17.73
CA ALA A 391 9.12 35.15 17.09
C ALA A 391 8.92 35.09 15.56
N ARG A 392 9.59 34.16 14.86
CA ARG A 392 9.41 33.96 13.41
C ARG A 392 7.99 33.54 13.04
N GLU A 393 7.37 32.66 13.83
CA GLU A 393 5.98 32.25 13.58
C GLU A 393 4.99 33.40 13.81
N ARG A 394 5.21 34.26 14.83
CA ARG A 394 4.46 35.52 15.02
C ARG A 394 4.59 36.44 13.80
N MET A 395 5.80 36.64 13.27
CA MET A 395 6.02 37.47 12.07
C MET A 395 5.38 36.88 10.82
N ARG A 396 5.49 35.57 10.57
CA ARG A 396 4.80 34.87 9.46
C ARG A 396 3.27 35.02 9.56
N ARG A 397 2.71 34.91 10.78
CA ARG A 397 1.29 35.16 11.04
C ARG A 397 0.91 36.64 10.81
N LYS A 398 1.80 37.60 11.10
CA LYS A 398 1.58 39.04 10.82
C LYS A 398 1.55 39.32 9.31
N LEU A 399 2.52 38.80 8.55
CA LEU A 399 2.59 38.91 7.09
C LEU A 399 1.39 38.24 6.40
N LYS A 400 1.01 37.01 6.81
CA LYS A 400 -0.18 36.35 6.25
C LYS A 400 -1.46 37.14 6.52
N ARG A 401 -1.58 37.80 7.68
CA ARG A 401 -2.71 38.69 8.00
C ARG A 401 -2.69 40.00 7.20
N ALA A 402 -1.53 40.49 6.77
CA ALA A 402 -1.42 41.67 5.92
C ALA A 402 -1.89 41.34 4.50
N ALA A 403 -1.35 40.28 3.88
CA ALA A 403 -1.79 39.81 2.57
C ALA A 403 -3.30 39.48 2.54
N GLN A 404 -3.84 38.87 3.61
CA GLN A 404 -5.29 38.61 3.71
C GLN A 404 -6.15 39.87 3.83
N ARG A 405 -5.59 41.02 4.26
CA ARG A 405 -6.30 42.31 4.25
C ARG A 405 -6.29 42.93 2.85
N GLU A 406 -5.16 42.84 2.14
CA GLU A 406 -5.02 43.31 0.75
C GLU A 406 -5.97 42.57 -0.19
N THR A 407 -6.19 41.27 0.00
CA THR A 407 -7.15 40.47 -0.80
C THR A 407 -8.61 40.59 -0.35
N GLY A 408 -8.97 41.56 0.50
CA GLY A 408 -10.35 41.75 0.98
C GLY A 408 -10.94 40.55 1.75
N PHE A 409 -10.13 39.62 2.27
CA PHE A 409 -10.62 38.38 2.87
C PHE A 409 -11.27 38.66 4.23
N VAL A 410 -12.61 38.73 4.23
CA VAL A 410 -13.41 38.77 5.46
C VAL A 410 -13.19 37.47 6.22
N LYS A 411 -12.41 37.56 7.28
CA LYS A 411 -12.14 36.42 8.14
C LYS A 411 -13.43 36.05 8.87
N PRO A 412 -13.91 34.79 8.81
CA PRO A 412 -15.10 34.40 9.55
C PRO A 412 -14.90 34.72 11.03
N LYS A 413 -15.91 35.35 11.65
CA LYS A 413 -15.93 35.53 13.10
C LYS A 413 -15.70 34.16 13.73
N ARG A 414 -14.86 34.10 14.77
CA ARG A 414 -14.74 32.87 15.55
C ARG A 414 -16.12 32.58 16.12
N ALA A 415 -16.58 31.33 16.02
CA ALA A 415 -17.78 30.89 16.72
C ALA A 415 -17.66 31.31 18.20
N ASN A 416 -18.75 31.82 18.76
CA ASN A 416 -18.82 32.13 20.18
C ASN A 416 -18.58 30.84 20.97
N ILE A 417 -17.89 30.95 22.10
CA ILE A 417 -17.47 29.80 22.89
C ILE A 417 -18.27 29.82 24.20
N SER A 418 -19.52 29.32 24.17
CA SER A 418 -20.41 29.23 25.35
C SER A 418 -19.76 28.40 26.46
N ARG A 419 -19.83 28.81 27.72
CA ARG A 419 -19.40 27.96 28.86
C ARG A 419 -20.47 26.92 29.18
N MET A 420 -20.08 25.85 29.89
CA MET A 420 -21.03 24.81 30.28
C MET A 420 -21.99 25.30 31.37
N GLU A 421 -21.53 26.15 32.28
CA GLU A 421 -22.38 26.84 33.27
C GLU A 421 -23.52 27.65 32.61
N ASP A 422 -23.19 28.41 31.57
CA ASP A 422 -24.12 29.26 30.78
C ASP A 422 -25.07 28.45 29.86
N SER A 423 -24.83 27.15 29.68
CA SER A 423 -25.59 26.34 28.72
C SER A 423 -27.04 26.13 29.14
N LYS A 424 -27.97 26.23 28.19
CA LYS A 424 -29.37 25.81 28.38
C LYS A 424 -29.50 24.29 28.53
N CYS A 425 -28.56 23.51 27.96
CA CYS A 425 -28.55 22.07 28.11
C CYS A 425 -27.89 21.68 29.45
N LYS A 426 -28.66 21.02 30.32
CA LYS A 426 -28.17 20.51 31.62
C LYS A 426 -27.88 19.00 31.63
N GLN A 427 -27.96 18.34 30.47
CA GLN A 427 -27.63 16.91 30.34
C GLN A 427 -26.18 16.65 30.77
N ARG A 428 -26.00 15.70 31.69
CA ARG A 428 -24.69 15.32 32.22
C ARG A 428 -24.08 14.17 31.41
N VAL A 429 -22.80 14.32 31.04
CA VAL A 429 -21.99 13.29 30.38
C VAL A 429 -20.62 13.22 31.06
N ALA A 430 -20.21 12.01 31.44
CA ALA A 430 -18.92 11.76 32.07
C ALA A 430 -18.04 10.84 31.21
N ILE A 431 -16.71 11.00 31.29
CA ILE A 431 -15.75 10.02 30.78
C ILE A 431 -15.03 9.36 31.95
N ASP A 432 -15.10 8.04 32.01
CA ASP A 432 -14.47 7.22 33.05
C ASP A 432 -13.04 6.83 32.66
N MET A 433 -12.06 7.34 33.39
CA MET A 433 -10.63 7.23 33.09
C MET A 433 -9.88 6.18 33.93
N GLN A 434 -10.59 5.35 34.71
CA GLN A 434 -9.97 4.36 35.61
C GLN A 434 -9.17 3.25 34.92
N PHE A 435 -9.28 3.13 33.59
CA PHE A 435 -8.67 2.07 32.79
C PHE A 435 -7.20 2.32 32.38
N GLU A 436 -6.46 3.22 33.06
CA GLU A 436 -5.07 3.57 32.70
C GLU A 436 -4.16 2.32 32.63
N SER A 437 -4.32 1.39 33.58
CA SER A 437 -3.55 0.14 33.67
C SER A 437 -3.79 -0.83 32.50
N LEU A 438 -4.93 -0.73 31.82
CA LEU A 438 -5.32 -1.59 30.70
C LEU A 438 -4.83 -1.04 29.34
N MET A 439 -4.24 0.16 29.33
CA MET A 439 -3.78 0.83 28.11
C MET A 439 -2.27 1.01 28.08
N ARG A 440 -1.68 0.91 26.88
CA ARG A 440 -0.27 1.29 26.71
C ARG A 440 -0.14 2.81 26.87
N PRO A 441 0.98 3.37 27.37
CA PRO A 441 1.17 4.82 27.51
C PRO A 441 1.01 5.65 26.22
N LYS A 442 1.12 5.01 25.04
CA LYS A 442 0.82 5.64 23.75
C LYS A 442 -0.69 5.83 23.55
N ASP A 443 -1.49 4.86 23.96
CA ASP A 443 -2.94 4.84 23.75
C ASP A 443 -3.63 5.80 24.73
N VAL A 444 -3.16 5.89 25.97
CA VAL A 444 -3.55 6.95 26.93
C VAL A 444 -3.32 8.36 26.34
N ARG A 445 -2.18 8.59 25.65
CA ARG A 445 -1.93 9.86 24.95
C ARG A 445 -2.87 10.10 23.77
N HIS A 446 -3.32 9.05 23.08
CA HIS A 446 -4.35 9.15 22.06
C HIS A 446 -5.73 9.45 22.67
N LEU A 447 -6.02 8.94 23.87
CA LEU A 447 -7.23 9.23 24.63
C LEU A 447 -7.28 10.70 25.05
N PHE A 448 -6.17 11.30 25.51
CA PHE A 448 -6.10 12.74 25.77
C PHE A 448 -6.40 13.60 24.53
N VAL A 449 -6.05 13.13 23.33
CA VAL A 449 -6.40 13.80 22.06
C VAL A 449 -7.90 13.67 21.77
N GLN A 450 -8.51 12.52 22.08
CA GLN A 450 -9.97 12.34 21.97
C GLN A 450 -10.72 13.21 23.00
N LEU A 451 -10.23 13.28 24.23
CA LEU A 451 -10.76 14.15 25.29
C LEU A 451 -10.73 15.64 24.88
N ALA A 452 -9.60 16.08 24.32
CA ALA A 452 -9.47 17.43 23.77
C ALA A 452 -10.35 17.69 22.54
N HIS A 453 -10.70 16.65 21.77
CA HIS A 453 -11.67 16.77 20.69
C HIS A 453 -13.09 16.94 21.25
N ALA A 454 -13.52 16.07 22.16
CA ALA A 454 -14.82 16.13 22.81
C ALA A 454 -15.07 17.51 23.46
N TYR A 455 -14.13 17.96 24.30
CA TYR A 455 -14.20 19.30 24.91
C TYR A 455 -14.27 20.43 23.86
N ALA A 456 -13.43 20.38 22.83
CA ALA A 456 -13.37 21.44 21.82
C ALA A 456 -14.57 21.47 20.86
N VAL A 457 -15.32 20.36 20.72
CA VAL A 457 -16.60 20.35 20.01
C VAL A 457 -17.72 20.83 20.94
N ASN A 458 -17.76 20.35 22.20
CA ASN A 458 -18.74 20.78 23.20
C ASN A 458 -18.75 22.30 23.36
N ARG A 459 -17.57 22.91 23.54
CA ARG A 459 -17.40 24.37 23.67
C ARG A 459 -17.75 25.20 22.42
N ARG A 460 -18.10 24.57 21.29
CA ARG A 460 -18.55 25.22 20.05
C ARG A 460 -20.02 24.95 19.74
N ALA A 461 -20.68 24.06 20.47
CA ALA A 461 -22.12 23.91 20.41
C ALA A 461 -22.80 25.19 20.91
N GLU A 462 -24.04 25.42 20.48
CA GLU A 462 -24.85 26.50 21.02
C GLU A 462 -25.16 26.25 22.50
N ASN A 463 -25.50 25.01 22.84
CA ASN A 463 -25.83 24.54 24.18
C ASN A 463 -24.91 23.37 24.57
N PRO A 464 -23.70 23.63 25.11
CA PRO A 464 -22.78 22.60 25.57
C PRO A 464 -23.40 21.65 26.61
N LEU A 465 -23.05 20.35 26.56
CA LEU A 465 -23.36 19.37 27.60
C LEU A 465 -22.58 19.68 28.89
N GLN A 466 -23.09 19.24 30.05
CA GLN A 466 -22.36 19.30 31.32
C GLN A 466 -21.34 18.15 31.34
N PHE A 467 -20.05 18.48 31.16
CA PHE A 467 -19.00 17.49 30.90
C PHE A 467 -18.07 17.31 32.11
N SER A 468 -17.96 16.06 32.57
CA SER A 468 -17.05 15.64 33.65
C SER A 468 -16.08 14.54 33.19
N VAL A 469 -14.97 14.42 33.90
CA VAL A 469 -13.97 13.36 33.75
C VAL A 469 -13.74 12.76 35.14
N VAL A 470 -13.97 11.46 35.29
CA VAL A 470 -14.03 10.76 36.58
C VAL A 470 -13.07 9.58 36.57
N GLY A 471 -12.61 9.11 37.73
CA GLY A 471 -11.57 8.08 37.80
C GLY A 471 -10.24 8.56 37.24
N PHE A 472 -9.92 9.86 37.34
CA PHE A 472 -8.71 10.47 36.77
C PHE A 472 -7.43 10.16 37.59
N SER A 473 -7.41 9.04 38.31
CA SER A 473 -6.35 8.59 39.19
C SER A 473 -5.31 7.75 38.42
N GLY A 474 -4.17 8.36 38.11
CA GLY A 474 -3.05 7.62 37.52
C GLY A 474 -1.83 8.47 37.13
N PRO A 475 -0.63 7.86 37.01
CA PRO A 475 0.59 8.58 36.70
C PRO A 475 0.64 9.15 35.27
N GLN A 476 0.02 8.50 34.28
CA GLN A 476 -0.09 9.08 32.94
C GLN A 476 -1.19 10.15 32.90
N ASN A 477 -2.31 9.96 33.61
CA ASN A 477 -3.40 10.95 33.73
C ASN A 477 -2.86 12.31 34.20
N LYS A 478 -1.94 12.36 35.18
CA LYS A 478 -1.29 13.61 35.61
C LYS A 478 -0.52 14.35 34.50
N LEU A 479 0.01 13.66 33.49
CA LEU A 479 0.68 14.26 32.32
C LEU A 479 -0.27 15.07 31.43
N PHE A 480 -1.59 14.89 31.57
CA PHE A 480 -2.57 15.72 30.86
C PHE A 480 -2.43 17.20 31.23
N PHE A 481 -2.07 17.51 32.48
CA PHE A 481 -1.90 18.87 32.98
C PHE A 481 -0.52 19.48 32.64
N ASP A 482 0.47 18.71 32.17
CA ASP A 482 1.75 19.24 31.63
C ASP A 482 1.54 20.30 30.53
N ASN A 483 0.38 20.25 29.85
CA ASN A 483 -0.08 21.32 28.98
C ASN A 483 -0.81 22.40 29.80
N PRO A 484 -0.23 23.60 30.03
CA PRO A 484 -0.83 24.62 30.89
C PRO A 484 -2.18 25.14 30.38
N ASN A 485 -2.51 24.93 29.10
CA ASN A 485 -3.83 25.29 28.56
C ASN A 485 -4.96 24.41 29.13
N ASN A 486 -4.65 23.22 29.66
CA ASN A 486 -5.65 22.26 30.14
C ASN A 486 -6.20 22.60 31.53
N HIS A 487 -5.45 23.35 32.34
CA HIS A 487 -5.90 23.89 33.63
C HIS A 487 -7.05 24.91 33.53
N HIS A 488 -7.37 25.37 32.32
CA HIS A 488 -8.38 26.41 32.07
C HIS A 488 -9.64 25.84 31.39
N TRP A 489 -9.84 24.52 31.47
CA TRP A 489 -11.07 23.88 30.97
C TRP A 489 -12.14 24.00 32.05
N ASP A 490 -13.38 24.32 31.67
CA ASP A 490 -14.54 24.32 32.59
C ASP A 490 -15.11 22.92 32.84
N VAL A 491 -14.28 21.88 32.66
CA VAL A 491 -14.59 20.46 32.87
C VAL A 491 -14.24 20.08 34.30
N ILE A 492 -15.13 19.34 34.96
CA ILE A 492 -14.88 18.79 36.30
C ILE A 492 -13.96 17.57 36.15
N PHE A 493 -12.83 17.55 36.87
CA PHE A 493 -11.88 16.42 36.89
C PHE A 493 -11.82 15.82 38.30
N GLU A 494 -12.39 14.63 38.47
CA GLU A 494 -12.38 13.89 39.74
C GLU A 494 -11.41 12.71 39.70
N GLU A 495 -10.56 12.56 40.73
CA GLU A 495 -9.69 11.38 40.88
C GLU A 495 -10.48 10.14 41.38
N GLN A 496 -11.64 10.36 42.03
CA GLN A 496 -12.49 9.33 42.63
C GLN A 496 -13.27 8.52 41.56
N PRO A 497 -13.70 7.27 41.86
CA PRO A 497 -14.53 6.47 40.96
C PRO A 497 -15.98 7.00 40.88
N LEU A 498 -16.71 6.55 39.85
CA LEU A 498 -18.09 6.99 39.56
C LEU A 498 -19.05 6.89 40.76
N ASP A 499 -19.03 5.76 41.48
CA ASP A 499 -19.84 5.53 42.70
C ASP A 499 -19.72 6.62 43.78
N ALA A 500 -18.60 7.35 43.81
CA ALA A 500 -18.31 8.38 44.80
C ALA A 500 -18.59 9.81 44.31
N VAL A 501 -18.83 9.99 43.00
CA VAL A 501 -19.04 11.29 42.35
C VAL A 501 -20.51 11.50 41.97
N PHE A 502 -21.22 10.43 41.63
CA PHE A 502 -22.64 10.46 41.24
C PHE A 502 -23.43 9.40 42.01
N GLU A 503 -24.72 9.68 42.25
CA GLU A 503 -25.59 8.66 42.82
C GLU A 503 -25.80 7.49 41.82
N LYS A 504 -25.78 6.26 42.34
CA LYS A 504 -25.84 5.02 41.54
C LYS A 504 -27.07 4.92 40.63
N ASN A 505 -28.19 5.49 41.07
CA ASN A 505 -29.47 5.60 40.34
C ASN A 505 -29.41 6.57 39.13
N GLU A 506 -28.47 7.52 39.10
CA GLU A 506 -28.29 8.48 38.01
C GLU A 506 -27.36 7.96 36.90
N ILE A 507 -26.48 7.01 37.22
CA ILE A 507 -25.44 6.53 36.30
C ILE A 507 -26.04 5.61 35.23
N VAL A 508 -25.87 5.98 33.96
CA VAL A 508 -26.13 5.13 32.79
C VAL A 508 -24.83 4.93 32.00
N TYR A 509 -24.24 3.75 32.13
CA TYR A 509 -22.96 3.41 31.50
C TYR A 509 -23.17 3.00 30.03
N LEU A 510 -22.54 3.73 29.11
CA LEU A 510 -22.63 3.47 27.68
C LEU A 510 -21.59 2.45 27.22
N THR A 511 -22.08 1.33 26.69
CA THR A 511 -21.25 0.23 26.18
C THR A 511 -21.88 -0.41 24.95
N ALA A 512 -21.06 -0.70 23.93
CA ALA A 512 -21.55 -1.25 22.66
C ALA A 512 -22.11 -2.67 22.79
N ASP A 513 -21.70 -3.39 23.84
CA ASP A 513 -22.06 -4.79 24.11
C ASP A 513 -23.37 -4.92 24.92
N SER A 514 -23.98 -3.81 25.37
CA SER A 514 -25.23 -3.83 26.15
C SER A 514 -26.42 -4.28 25.30
N GLU A 515 -27.30 -5.07 25.91
CA GLU A 515 -28.57 -5.51 25.33
C GLU A 515 -29.59 -4.34 25.25
N ASN A 516 -29.66 -3.53 26.30
CA ASN A 516 -30.55 -2.36 26.38
C ASN A 516 -30.16 -1.30 25.34
N SER A 517 -31.10 -0.83 24.52
CA SER A 517 -30.87 0.23 23.52
C SER A 517 -31.36 1.60 24.02
N LEU A 518 -30.54 2.64 23.85
CA LEU A 518 -30.80 3.99 24.35
C LEU A 518 -31.73 4.77 23.41
N GLN A 519 -33.02 4.83 23.73
CA GLN A 519 -34.02 5.50 22.89
C GLN A 519 -34.07 7.03 23.06
N THR A 520 -33.94 7.52 24.29
CA THR A 520 -33.97 8.96 24.63
C THR A 520 -32.92 9.28 25.69
N LEU A 521 -32.60 10.57 25.86
CA LEU A 521 -31.75 11.06 26.95
C LEU A 521 -32.62 11.64 28.08
N ASP A 522 -32.41 11.15 29.29
CA ASP A 522 -33.01 11.67 30.51
C ASP A 522 -32.06 12.68 31.18
N SER A 523 -32.55 13.91 31.36
CA SER A 523 -31.83 15.01 32.00
C SER A 523 -31.44 14.76 33.47
N SER A 524 -32.10 13.83 34.16
CA SER A 524 -31.74 13.41 35.51
C SER A 524 -30.52 12.47 35.56
N LYS A 525 -30.13 11.89 34.42
CA LYS A 525 -29.08 10.87 34.33
C LYS A 525 -27.73 11.43 33.92
N VAL A 526 -26.68 10.71 34.32
CA VAL A 526 -25.31 10.91 33.86
C VAL A 526 -24.97 9.78 32.87
N TYR A 527 -24.78 10.14 31.61
CA TYR A 527 -24.34 9.19 30.60
C TYR A 527 -22.82 9.04 30.62
N VAL A 528 -22.34 7.86 31.00
CA VAL A 528 -20.91 7.60 31.21
C VAL A 528 -20.30 6.89 30.00
N ILE A 529 -19.18 7.39 29.51
CA ILE A 529 -18.43 6.79 28.39
C ILE A 529 -17.11 6.24 28.94
N GLY A 530 -16.84 4.96 28.72
CA GLY A 530 -15.55 4.35 29.10
C GLY A 530 -14.37 4.97 28.35
N GLY A 531 -13.45 5.59 29.07
CA GLY A 531 -12.18 6.12 28.59
C GLY A 531 -11.16 5.01 28.31
N LEU A 532 -11.49 4.11 27.38
CA LEU A 532 -10.68 2.94 27.03
C LEU A 532 -10.34 2.95 25.53
N LEU A 533 -9.05 2.82 25.20
CA LEU A 533 -8.55 2.65 23.84
C LEU A 533 -7.71 1.38 23.72
N ASP A 534 -8.42 0.26 23.58
CA ASP A 534 -7.94 -1.11 23.51
C ASP A 534 -7.90 -1.68 22.08
N HIS A 535 -8.42 -0.92 21.10
CA HIS A 535 -8.72 -1.33 19.72
C HIS A 535 -9.79 -2.45 19.56
N ASN A 536 -10.64 -2.63 20.57
CA ASN A 536 -11.64 -3.71 20.72
C ASN A 536 -11.02 -5.10 20.99
N SER A 537 -9.99 -5.14 21.84
CA SER A 537 -9.38 -6.36 22.38
C SER A 537 -10.00 -6.80 23.71
N LEU A 538 -10.58 -5.88 24.49
CA LEU A 538 -11.23 -6.10 25.78
C LEU A 538 -12.76 -6.01 25.66
N LYS A 539 -13.33 -6.81 24.74
CA LYS A 539 -14.79 -6.88 24.51
C LYS A 539 -15.54 -7.17 25.81
N GLY A 540 -16.67 -6.51 26.04
CA GLY A 540 -17.50 -6.70 27.23
C GLY A 540 -16.94 -6.11 28.53
N HIS A 541 -15.71 -5.59 28.58
CA HIS A 541 -15.10 -5.11 29.84
C HIS A 541 -15.92 -4.01 30.52
N CYS A 542 -16.36 -3.00 29.75
CA CYS A 542 -17.22 -1.93 30.26
C CYS A 542 -18.61 -2.43 30.71
N LEU A 543 -19.15 -3.45 30.04
CA LEU A 543 -20.44 -4.04 30.43
C LEU A 543 -20.30 -4.85 31.72
N LYS A 544 -19.26 -5.68 31.82
CA LYS A 544 -18.93 -6.45 33.02
C LYS A 544 -18.77 -5.54 34.24
N LEU A 545 -18.00 -4.46 34.11
CA LEU A 545 -17.86 -3.44 35.16
C LEU A 545 -19.22 -2.85 35.57
N ALA A 546 -20.06 -2.48 34.59
CA ALA A 546 -21.38 -1.90 34.88
C ALA A 546 -22.30 -2.88 35.62
N ILE A 547 -22.28 -4.17 35.26
CA ILE A 547 -23.04 -5.23 35.94
C ILE A 547 -22.48 -5.47 37.36
N GLU A 548 -21.16 -5.61 37.52
CA GLU A 548 -20.51 -5.83 38.83
C GLU A 548 -20.75 -4.67 39.81
N LYS A 549 -20.76 -3.44 39.30
CA LYS A 549 -21.11 -2.24 40.08
C LYS A 549 -22.61 -2.03 40.22
N GLY A 550 -23.45 -2.68 39.42
CA GLY A 550 -24.89 -2.51 39.37
C GLY A 550 -25.33 -1.13 38.86
N TYR A 551 -24.59 -0.55 37.92
CA TYR A 551 -25.02 0.64 37.18
C TYR A 551 -26.07 0.25 36.13
N ALA A 552 -26.97 1.17 35.80
CA ALA A 552 -27.75 1.01 34.56
C ALA A 552 -26.78 1.07 33.36
N HIS A 553 -27.05 0.31 32.30
CA HIS A 553 -26.21 0.29 31.11
C HIS A 553 -27.06 0.29 29.83
N ALA A 554 -26.53 0.91 28.77
CA ALA A 554 -27.18 0.97 27.47
C ALA A 554 -26.18 1.03 26.31
N ARG A 555 -26.59 0.59 25.12
CA ARG A 555 -25.90 0.83 23.86
C ARG A 555 -26.57 1.97 23.08
N LEU A 556 -25.84 2.61 22.18
CA LEU A 556 -26.43 3.51 21.20
C LEU A 556 -27.26 2.72 20.16
N PRO A 557 -28.42 3.23 19.69
CA PRO A 557 -29.32 2.54 18.76
C PRO A 557 -28.81 2.55 17.30
N ILE A 558 -27.49 2.39 17.10
CA ILE A 558 -26.84 2.51 15.77
C ILE A 558 -27.47 1.57 14.76
N ALA A 559 -27.71 0.31 15.17
CA ALA A 559 -28.22 -0.74 14.29
C ALA A 559 -29.69 -0.55 13.87
N GLU A 560 -30.45 0.25 14.61
CA GLU A 560 -31.87 0.53 14.32
C GLU A 560 -32.02 1.58 13.20
N TYR A 561 -31.04 2.50 13.09
CA TYR A 561 -31.09 3.61 12.13
C TYR A 561 -30.09 3.51 10.97
N ILE A 562 -28.96 2.80 11.13
CA ILE A 562 -27.87 2.77 10.14
C ILE A 562 -27.22 1.39 10.02
N VAL A 563 -27.07 0.93 8.78
CA VAL A 563 -26.17 -0.18 8.45
C VAL A 563 -24.76 0.37 8.25
N LEU A 564 -23.80 -0.17 9.00
CA LEU A 564 -22.37 0.11 8.84
C LEU A 564 -21.67 -1.10 8.22
N GLN A 565 -20.89 -0.90 7.16
CA GLN A 565 -20.01 -1.94 6.59
C GLN A 565 -18.83 -2.32 7.51
N THR A 566 -18.67 -1.62 8.64
CA THR A 566 -17.57 -1.82 9.59
C THR A 566 -18.11 -1.98 11.01
N ARG A 567 -17.27 -2.45 11.94
CA ARG A 567 -17.64 -2.68 13.35
C ARG A 567 -18.42 -1.51 13.98
N LYS A 568 -19.49 -1.87 14.70
CA LYS A 568 -20.42 -0.95 15.39
C LYS A 568 -19.78 -0.17 16.56
N VAL A 569 -18.58 -0.55 16.99
CA VAL A 569 -17.82 0.14 18.05
C VAL A 569 -17.27 1.49 17.56
N LEU A 570 -17.54 2.54 18.33
CA LEU A 570 -17.15 3.93 18.08
C LEU A 570 -16.08 4.39 19.08
N THR A 571 -15.35 5.48 18.77
CA THR A 571 -14.36 6.05 19.69
C THR A 571 -15.01 6.99 20.71
N VAL A 572 -14.33 7.24 21.84
CA VAL A 572 -14.84 8.08 22.95
C VAL A 572 -15.33 9.44 22.47
N ASN A 573 -14.55 10.11 21.62
CA ASN A 573 -14.93 11.39 21.04
C ASN A 573 -16.13 11.32 20.08
N GLN A 574 -16.37 10.18 19.42
CA GLN A 574 -17.53 10.00 18.54
C GLN A 574 -18.80 9.77 19.35
N VAL A 575 -18.74 8.95 20.41
CA VAL A 575 -19.87 8.74 21.33
C VAL A 575 -20.28 10.06 21.97
N PHE A 576 -19.31 10.83 22.50
CA PHE A 576 -19.58 12.14 23.08
C PHE A 576 -20.23 13.10 22.08
N GLU A 577 -19.68 13.20 20.85
CA GLU A 577 -20.22 14.10 19.83
C GLU A 577 -21.61 13.68 19.36
N ILE A 578 -21.91 12.38 19.30
CA ILE A 578 -23.26 11.87 19.00
C ILE A 578 -24.27 12.29 20.07
N LEU A 579 -23.95 12.16 21.37
CA LEU A 579 -24.84 12.60 22.45
C LEU A 579 -25.13 14.11 22.35
N LEU A 580 -24.09 14.91 22.08
CA LEU A 580 -24.21 16.34 21.88
C LEU A 580 -25.14 16.67 20.69
N ARG A 581 -24.90 16.06 19.52
CA ARG A 581 -25.78 16.25 18.34
C ARG A 581 -27.21 15.82 18.64
N TYR A 582 -27.41 14.73 19.38
CA TYR A 582 -28.75 14.29 19.75
C TYR A 582 -29.46 15.32 20.63
N THR A 583 -28.78 15.96 21.59
CA THR A 583 -29.42 17.05 22.35
C THR A 583 -29.76 18.28 21.49
N GLU A 584 -29.02 18.55 20.41
CA GLU A 584 -29.31 19.64 19.47
C GLU A 584 -30.46 19.32 18.48
N ASN A 585 -30.64 18.04 18.10
CA ASN A 585 -31.51 17.67 16.97
C ASN A 585 -32.60 16.61 17.27
N GLN A 586 -32.59 16.02 18.46
CA GLN A 586 -33.50 14.95 18.93
C GLN A 586 -33.65 13.77 17.94
N SER A 587 -32.61 13.49 17.16
CA SER A 587 -32.61 12.51 16.07
C SER A 587 -31.32 11.71 16.04
N TRP A 588 -31.41 10.43 16.40
CA TRP A 588 -30.28 9.49 16.34
C TRP A 588 -29.70 9.38 14.93
N LYS A 589 -30.56 9.18 13.92
CA LYS A 589 -30.18 9.06 12.51
C LYS A 589 -29.34 10.26 12.03
N LYS A 590 -29.79 11.49 12.29
CA LYS A 590 -29.03 12.70 11.92
C LYS A 590 -27.72 12.80 12.69
N SER A 591 -27.74 12.56 14.00
CA SER A 591 -26.55 12.59 14.86
C SER A 591 -25.48 11.59 14.45
N PHE A 592 -25.87 10.39 14.01
CA PHE A 592 -24.94 9.41 13.47
C PHE A 592 -24.39 9.83 12.10
N LEU A 593 -25.22 10.36 11.20
CA LEU A 593 -24.80 10.81 9.87
C LEU A 593 -23.80 11.99 9.92
N ASP A 594 -23.97 12.91 10.87
CA ASP A 594 -23.09 14.06 11.06
C ASP A 594 -21.71 13.68 11.63
N VAL A 595 -21.64 12.65 12.50
CA VAL A 595 -20.43 12.29 13.27
C VAL A 595 -19.68 11.07 12.73
N ILE A 596 -20.38 10.09 12.13
CA ILE A 596 -19.75 8.86 11.63
C ILE A 596 -19.18 9.13 10.22
N PRO A 597 -17.85 8.94 9.99
CA PRO A 597 -17.25 9.25 8.70
C PRO A 597 -17.82 8.38 7.56
N ARG A 598 -18.25 9.00 6.46
CA ARG A 598 -18.85 8.34 5.26
C ARG A 598 -18.08 7.10 4.77
N ARG A 599 -16.76 7.08 4.91
CA ARG A 599 -15.89 5.92 4.60
C ARG A 599 -16.19 4.63 5.39
N LYS A 600 -17.05 4.67 6.41
CA LYS A 600 -17.54 3.49 7.13
C LYS A 600 -18.70 2.78 6.41
N GLY A 601 -19.12 3.27 5.24
CA GLY A 601 -20.16 2.64 4.42
C GLY A 601 -21.52 2.74 5.11
N ILE A 602 -22.01 3.97 5.28
CA ILE A 602 -23.33 4.25 5.86
C ILE A 602 -24.38 4.03 4.78
N VAL A 603 -25.28 3.07 5.00
CA VAL A 603 -26.49 2.86 4.18
C VAL A 603 -27.71 3.02 5.09
N ASP A 604 -28.76 3.64 4.55
CA ASP A 604 -30.00 3.87 5.28
C ASP A 604 -30.76 2.54 5.49
N SER A 605 -31.21 2.27 6.71
CA SER A 605 -31.91 1.01 7.01
C SER A 605 -33.18 0.84 6.17
N SER A 606 -33.89 1.95 5.90
CA SER A 606 -35.10 1.97 5.06
C SER A 606 -34.87 1.79 3.56
N GLU A 607 -33.63 1.97 3.06
CA GLU A 607 -33.29 1.62 1.67
C GLU A 607 -32.92 0.13 1.54
N CYS A 608 -32.43 -0.48 2.62
CA CYS A 608 -32.04 -1.88 2.62
C CYS A 608 -33.26 -2.81 2.46
N SER A 609 -34.36 -2.55 3.19
CA SER A 609 -35.61 -3.33 3.07
C SER A 609 -36.17 -3.34 1.65
N LYS A 610 -36.19 -2.19 0.97
CA LYS A 610 -36.69 -2.07 -0.42
C LYS A 610 -35.81 -2.80 -1.44
N ASN A 611 -34.52 -2.95 -1.18
CA ASN A 611 -33.62 -3.70 -2.04
C ASN A 611 -33.71 -5.22 -1.81
N ILE A 612 -34.17 -5.66 -0.64
CA ILE A 612 -34.47 -7.06 -0.36
C ILE A 612 -35.76 -7.47 -1.09
N GLU A 613 -36.86 -6.73 -0.89
CA GLU A 613 -38.13 -6.97 -1.60
C GLU A 613 -37.97 -6.98 -3.13
N ASN A 614 -37.12 -6.11 -3.70
CA ASN A 614 -36.82 -6.12 -5.13
C ASN A 614 -35.97 -7.31 -5.58
N ASN A 615 -35.04 -7.82 -4.76
CA ASN A 615 -34.24 -8.99 -5.10
C ASN A 615 -35.06 -10.28 -5.03
N ASP A 616 -35.90 -10.43 -4.01
CA ASP A 616 -36.76 -11.61 -3.84
C ASP A 616 -37.73 -11.74 -5.03
N ASN A 617 -38.33 -10.62 -5.49
CA ASN A 617 -39.12 -10.55 -6.73
C ASN A 617 -38.32 -10.92 -8.00
N ILE A 618 -37.01 -10.67 -8.04
CA ILE A 618 -36.14 -11.01 -9.19
C ILE A 618 -35.74 -12.49 -9.17
N GLU A 619 -35.64 -13.12 -7.99
CA GLU A 619 -35.39 -14.57 -7.88
C GLU A 619 -36.65 -15.39 -8.18
N GLU A 620 -37.84 -14.97 -7.73
CA GLU A 620 -39.11 -15.60 -8.15
C GLU A 620 -39.31 -15.55 -9.68
N GLN A 621 -39.05 -14.40 -10.32
CA GLN A 621 -39.14 -14.28 -11.78
C GLN A 621 -38.11 -15.12 -12.56
N LYS A 622 -37.01 -15.54 -11.93
CA LYS A 622 -36.03 -16.46 -12.53
C LYS A 622 -36.45 -17.92 -12.37
N ASN A 623 -37.03 -18.30 -11.22
CA ASN A 623 -37.51 -19.67 -10.99
C ASN A 623 -38.76 -20.03 -11.80
N ILE A 624 -39.50 -19.06 -12.34
CA ILE A 624 -40.64 -19.28 -13.25
C ILE A 624 -40.19 -19.48 -14.72
N ARG A 625 -38.88 -19.38 -15.02
CA ARG A 625 -38.33 -19.44 -16.40
C ARG A 625 -37.34 -20.58 -16.68
N ASN A 626 -37.19 -21.54 -15.76
CA ASN A 626 -36.42 -22.77 -15.95
C ASN A 626 -37.34 -24.00 -15.90
#